data_AF-A0A5B8NU47-F1
#
_entry.id   AF-A0A5B8NU47-F1
#
_cell.length_a   1.000
_cell.length_b   1.000
_cell.length_c   1.000
_cell.angle_alpha   90.00
_cell.angle_beta   90.00
_cell.angle_gamma   90.00
#
_symmetry.space_group_name_H-M   'P 1'
#
loop_
_entity.id
_entity.type
_entity.pdbx_description
1 polymer ?
#
loop_
_entity_poly.entity_id
_entity_poly.type
_entity_poly.pdbx_seq_one_letter_code
_entity_poly.pdbx_strand_id
1 'polypeptide(L)'
;MFNSQQHATPRRYLYTAVGVIVLAVVSLLSDAIGVYLNDGRHEFLNFWHFFFSRIFNAGVLWAALSFDVGWLFKNGRLTNWYAPVIAILAMECTLIVHYGLGVLIGFMDSRIWSGNEQWFIAAVVLCGPIGWLGAIASRHDFFGYSARFTLPLIALVESMYKIYLELPCTMSCLDPDHISICIVSALLFVVGIYSTIMVIRSISRDRRTHS
;
A
#
# COMPACT_ATOMS: atom_id res chain seq x y z
N MET A 1 -8.67 40.68 6.68
CA MET A 1 -7.42 39.89 6.59
C MET A 1 -7.67 38.73 5.64
N PHE A 2 -7.29 38.89 4.37
CA PHE A 2 -7.54 37.92 3.32
C PHE A 2 -6.42 36.88 3.25
N ASN A 3 -6.84 35.61 3.25
CA ASN A 3 -6.21 34.42 2.67
C ASN A 3 -4.71 34.47 2.38
N SER A 4 -3.91 33.92 3.30
CA SER A 4 -2.73 33.16 2.89
C SER A 4 -3.22 31.85 2.28
N GLN A 5 -3.26 31.78 0.95
CA GLN A 5 -3.34 30.50 0.26
C GLN A 5 -2.13 29.66 0.71
N GLN A 6 -2.35 28.73 1.64
CA GLN A 6 -1.39 27.71 2.01
C GLN A 6 -1.29 26.72 0.83
N HIS A 7 -0.57 27.12 -0.21
CA HIS A 7 -0.11 26.18 -1.24
C HIS A 7 0.61 25.03 -0.55
N ALA A 8 0.25 23.79 -0.88
CA ALA A 8 0.99 22.63 -0.40
C ALA A 8 2.47 22.79 -0.75
N THR A 9 3.36 22.57 0.22
CA THR A 9 4.78 22.84 0.00
C THR A 9 5.32 21.90 -1.09
N PRO A 10 6.20 22.36 -2.00
CA PRO A 10 6.75 21.55 -3.09
C PRO A 10 7.32 20.19 -2.66
N ARG A 11 7.80 20.09 -1.40
CA ARG A 11 8.29 18.86 -0.80
C ARG A 11 7.24 17.76 -0.69
N ARG A 12 5.97 18.10 -0.40
CA ARG A 12 4.88 17.11 -0.27
C ARG A 12 4.64 16.40 -1.60
N TYR A 13 4.54 17.16 -2.69
CA TYR A 13 4.41 16.62 -4.04
C TYR A 13 5.61 15.76 -4.44
N LEU A 14 6.83 16.18 -4.09
CA LEU A 14 8.03 15.39 -4.34
C LEU A 14 8.00 14.04 -3.62
N TYR A 15 7.64 14.00 -2.33
CA TYR A 15 7.55 12.75 -1.58
C TYR A 15 6.49 11.81 -2.18
N THR A 16 5.34 12.35 -2.58
CA THR A 16 4.31 11.56 -3.27
C THR A 16 4.81 11.02 -4.60
N ALA A 17 5.43 11.85 -5.45
CA ALA A 17 5.97 11.41 -6.73
C ALA A 17 7.03 10.32 -6.56
N VAL A 18 7.94 10.47 -5.59
CA VAL A 18 8.94 9.45 -5.26
C VAL A 18 8.27 8.17 -4.76
N GLY A 19 7.29 8.25 -3.86
CA GLY A 19 6.56 7.09 -3.36
C GLY A 19 5.84 6.31 -4.47
N VAL A 20 5.17 7.02 -5.37
CA VAL A 20 4.52 6.47 -6.57
C VAL A 20 5.53 5.72 -7.44
N ILE A 21 6.64 6.36 -7.80
CA ILE A 21 7.66 5.76 -8.67
C ILE A 21 8.30 4.55 -8.00
N VAL A 22 8.72 4.68 -6.73
CA VAL A 22 9.39 3.61 -6.00
C VAL A 22 8.46 2.40 -5.86
N LEU A 23 7.22 2.60 -5.44
CA LEU A 23 6.28 1.49 -5.29
C LEU A 23 6.02 0.80 -6.64
N ALA A 24 5.73 1.58 -7.69
CA ALA A 24 5.46 1.04 -9.02
C ALA A 24 6.64 0.23 -9.58
N VAL A 25 7.86 0.77 -9.49
CA VAL A 25 9.08 0.14 -10.03
C VAL A 25 9.44 -1.09 -9.22
N VAL A 26 9.40 -1.04 -7.89
CA VAL A 26 9.78 -2.18 -7.06
C VAL A 26 8.76 -3.32 -7.18
N SER A 27 7.47 -3.00 -7.23
CA SER A 27 6.41 -3.97 -7.55
C SER A 27 6.64 -4.60 -8.94
N LEU A 28 6.87 -3.79 -9.97
CA LEU A 28 7.15 -4.30 -11.32
C LEU A 28 8.39 -5.21 -11.37
N LEU A 29 9.49 -4.79 -10.75
CA LEU A 29 10.72 -5.57 -10.71
C LEU A 29 10.52 -6.89 -9.97
N SER A 30 9.73 -6.88 -8.88
CA SER A 30 9.43 -8.09 -8.12
C SER A 30 8.65 -9.11 -8.94
N ASP A 31 7.77 -8.66 -9.85
CA ASP A 31 7.03 -9.52 -10.78
C ASP A 31 7.88 -9.95 -11.97
N ALA A 32 8.70 -9.04 -12.51
CA ALA A 32 9.55 -9.29 -13.67
C ALA A 32 10.56 -10.41 -13.47
N ILE A 33 11.04 -10.58 -12.24
CA ILE A 33 11.98 -11.65 -11.88
C ILE A 33 11.33 -13.04 -12.07
N GLY A 34 10.01 -13.18 -11.92
CA GLY A 34 9.32 -14.47 -11.96
C GLY A 34 9.29 -15.14 -13.33
N VAL A 35 9.17 -14.35 -14.40
CA VAL A 35 9.06 -14.86 -15.77
C VAL A 35 10.33 -15.59 -16.22
N TYR A 36 11.49 -15.24 -15.67
CA TYR A 36 12.77 -15.89 -16.01
C TYR A 36 13.08 -17.12 -15.15
N LEU A 37 12.32 -17.37 -14.08
CA LEU A 37 12.63 -18.41 -13.09
C LEU A 37 11.64 -19.58 -13.11
N ASN A 38 10.52 -19.44 -13.81
CA ASN A 38 9.41 -20.39 -13.81
C ASN A 38 9.63 -21.66 -14.66
N ASP A 39 10.87 -22.15 -14.69
CA ASP A 39 11.26 -23.41 -15.34
C ASP A 39 11.27 -24.58 -14.35
N GLY A 40 10.89 -24.34 -13.08
CA GLY A 40 10.87 -25.34 -11.99
C GLY A 40 12.24 -25.80 -11.49
N ARG A 41 13.34 -25.32 -12.08
CA ARG A 41 14.72 -25.77 -11.77
C ARG A 41 15.39 -25.02 -10.63
N HIS A 42 14.81 -23.92 -10.17
CA HIS A 42 15.44 -23.00 -9.22
C HIS A 42 14.51 -22.65 -8.05
N GLU A 43 14.16 -23.64 -7.24
CA GLU A 43 13.25 -23.49 -6.08
C GLU A 43 13.63 -22.32 -5.15
N PHE A 44 14.93 -22.12 -4.89
CA PHE A 44 15.41 -21.01 -4.07
C PHE A 44 15.14 -19.63 -4.71
N LEU A 45 15.32 -19.50 -6.02
CA LEU A 45 15.08 -18.24 -6.71
C LEU A 45 13.57 -17.97 -6.84
N ASN A 46 12.78 -19.01 -7.08
CA ASN A 46 11.32 -18.94 -7.07
C ASN A 46 10.78 -18.48 -5.72
N PHE A 47 11.34 -18.99 -4.61
CA PHE A 47 10.97 -18.55 -3.27
C PHE A 47 11.14 -17.04 -3.11
N TRP A 48 12.31 -16.50 -3.47
CA TRP A 48 12.58 -15.06 -3.34
C TRP A 48 11.70 -14.22 -4.26
N HIS A 49 11.46 -14.69 -5.48
CA HIS A 49 10.52 -14.04 -6.39
C HIS A 49 9.12 -13.93 -5.76
N PHE A 50 8.53 -15.05 -5.33
CA PHE A 50 7.21 -15.05 -4.72
C PHE A 50 7.18 -14.22 -3.45
N PHE A 51 8.21 -14.32 -2.61
CA PHE A 51 8.34 -13.53 -1.39
C PHE A 51 8.30 -12.03 -1.66
N PHE A 52 9.14 -11.54 -2.59
CA PHE A 52 9.19 -10.11 -2.91
C PHE A 52 7.94 -9.64 -3.64
N SER A 53 7.44 -10.40 -4.61
CA SER A 53 6.19 -10.06 -5.32
C SER A 53 5.04 -9.93 -4.33
N ARG A 54 4.89 -10.87 -3.39
CA ARG A 54 3.83 -10.84 -2.38
C ARG A 54 3.95 -9.67 -1.40
N ILE A 55 5.17 -9.23 -1.08
CA ILE A 55 5.39 -8.05 -0.22
C ILE A 55 5.06 -6.76 -0.96
N PHE A 56 5.59 -6.58 -2.18
CA PHE A 56 5.45 -5.32 -2.90
C PHE A 56 4.09 -5.17 -3.59
N ASN A 57 3.37 -6.27 -3.77
CA ASN A 57 1.97 -6.29 -4.18
C ASN A 57 1.01 -6.52 -3.00
N ALA A 58 1.47 -6.39 -1.75
CA ALA A 58 0.59 -6.44 -0.59
C ALA A 58 -0.35 -5.23 -0.59
N GLY A 59 -1.65 -5.47 -0.46
CA GLY A 59 -2.68 -4.44 -0.45
C GLY A 59 -2.43 -3.37 0.62
N VAL A 60 -1.88 -3.75 1.77
CA VAL A 60 -1.50 -2.81 2.84
C VAL A 60 -0.43 -1.81 2.40
N LEU A 61 0.51 -2.19 1.54
CA LEU A 61 1.58 -1.29 1.09
C LEU A 61 1.01 -0.22 0.14
N TRP A 62 0.10 -0.63 -0.74
CA TRP A 62 -0.63 0.25 -1.64
C TRP A 62 -1.58 1.17 -0.87
N ALA A 63 -2.28 0.63 0.13
CA ALA A 63 -3.08 1.41 1.07
C ALA A 63 -2.22 2.40 1.87
N ALA A 64 -1.00 2.02 2.27
CA ALA A 64 -0.09 2.88 3.00
C ALA A 64 0.32 4.11 2.19
N LEU A 65 0.68 3.95 0.91
CA LEU A 65 0.97 5.09 0.03
C LEU A 65 -0.23 6.03 -0.05
N SER A 66 -1.43 5.49 -0.28
CA SER A 66 -2.67 6.27 -0.32
C SER A 66 -2.92 7.03 1.00
N PHE A 67 -2.73 6.35 2.14
CA PHE A 67 -2.93 6.92 3.47
C PHE A 67 -1.91 8.03 3.74
N ASP A 68 -0.64 7.79 3.40
CA ASP A 68 0.45 8.75 3.57
C ASP A 68 0.25 10.00 2.71
N VAL A 69 -0.20 9.84 1.46
CA VAL A 69 -0.61 10.96 0.61
C VAL A 69 -1.70 11.77 1.31
N GLY A 70 -2.74 11.12 1.80
CA GLY A 70 -3.78 11.74 2.61
C GLY A 70 -3.24 12.54 3.80
N TRP A 71 -2.33 11.92 4.55
CA TRP A 71 -1.68 12.51 5.71
C TRP A 71 -0.79 13.71 5.36
N LEU A 72 -0.05 13.65 4.26
CA LEU A 72 0.82 14.73 3.78
C LEU A 72 0.03 15.94 3.31
N PHE A 73 -1.11 15.72 2.66
CA PHE A 73 -1.97 16.77 2.13
C PHE A 73 -3.05 17.25 3.10
N LYS A 74 -2.94 16.91 4.40
CA LYS A 74 -3.71 17.56 5.47
C LYS A 74 -3.43 19.07 5.47
N ASN A 75 -4.46 19.90 5.35
CA ASN A 75 -4.35 21.36 5.48
C ASN A 75 -5.70 21.95 5.93
N GLY A 76 -5.88 22.23 7.23
CA GLY A 76 -7.05 22.97 7.75
C GLY A 76 -8.44 22.33 7.52
N ARG A 77 -9.49 22.95 8.07
CA ARG A 77 -10.88 22.42 8.07
C ARG A 77 -11.52 22.33 6.68
N LEU A 78 -11.10 23.17 5.73
CA LEU A 78 -11.74 23.35 4.41
C LEU A 78 -11.01 22.64 3.25
N THR A 79 -9.81 22.10 3.45
CA THR A 79 -8.98 21.51 2.38
C THR A 79 -8.90 19.97 2.45
N ASN A 80 -9.58 19.35 3.42
CA ASN A 80 -9.62 17.89 3.61
C ASN A 80 -10.30 17.12 2.44
N TRP A 81 -11.02 17.81 1.56
CA TRP A 81 -11.70 17.18 0.44
C TRP A 81 -10.77 16.84 -0.74
N TYR A 82 -9.62 17.51 -0.85
CA TYR A 82 -8.66 17.22 -1.90
C TYR A 82 -7.80 15.99 -1.60
N ALA A 83 -7.65 15.60 -0.33
CA ALA A 83 -6.87 14.43 0.07
C ALA A 83 -7.33 13.12 -0.60
N PRO A 84 -8.64 12.78 -0.64
CA PRO A 84 -9.13 11.65 -1.43
C PRO A 84 -8.72 11.74 -2.91
N VAL A 85 -8.87 12.90 -3.52
CA VAL A 85 -8.58 13.10 -4.96
C VAL A 85 -7.10 12.92 -5.25
N ILE A 86 -6.21 13.50 -4.45
CA ILE A 86 -4.76 13.37 -4.63
C ILE A 86 -4.32 11.93 -4.37
N ALA A 87 -4.94 11.24 -3.39
CA ALA A 87 -4.67 9.82 -3.15
C ALA A 87 -5.08 8.96 -4.35
N ILE A 88 -6.27 9.16 -4.91
CA ILE A 88 -6.72 8.48 -6.13
C ILE A 88 -5.72 8.73 -7.26
N LEU A 89 -5.39 10.00 -7.53
CA LEU A 89 -4.45 10.35 -8.60
C LEU A 89 -3.07 9.72 -8.39
N ALA A 90 -2.57 9.67 -7.16
CA ALA A 90 -1.30 9.02 -6.85
C ALA A 90 -1.34 7.51 -7.14
N MET A 91 -2.43 6.83 -6.76
CA MET A 91 -2.56 5.38 -6.96
C MET A 91 -2.80 5.03 -8.43
N GLU A 92 -3.62 5.80 -9.14
CA GLU A 92 -3.79 5.72 -10.59
C GLU A 92 -2.45 5.91 -11.31
N CYS A 93 -1.69 6.95 -10.96
CA CYS A 93 -0.34 7.15 -11.49
C CYS A 93 0.60 5.98 -11.16
N THR A 94 0.48 5.38 -9.96
CA THR A 94 1.29 4.21 -9.58
C THR A 94 0.99 3.02 -10.48
N LEU A 95 -0.30 2.72 -10.75
CA LEU A 95 -0.71 1.66 -11.67
C LEU A 95 -0.28 1.96 -13.11
N ILE A 96 -0.44 3.19 -13.58
CA ILE A 96 -0.03 3.61 -14.92
C ILE A 96 1.50 3.45 -15.08
N VAL A 97 2.29 3.86 -14.08
CA VAL A 97 3.75 3.69 -14.13
C VAL A 97 4.11 2.21 -14.08
N HIS A 98 3.49 1.42 -13.20
CA HIS A 98 3.75 -0.01 -13.07
C HIS A 98 3.48 -0.76 -14.39
N TYR A 99 2.25 -0.70 -14.89
CA TYR A 99 1.86 -1.38 -16.13
C TYR A 99 2.49 -0.75 -17.36
N GLY A 100 2.58 0.58 -17.41
CA GLY A 100 3.18 1.31 -18.52
C GLY A 100 4.66 0.98 -18.68
N LEU A 101 5.44 0.95 -17.59
CA LEU A 101 6.83 0.50 -17.64
C LEU A 101 6.91 -0.98 -18.03
N GLY A 102 6.03 -1.84 -17.50
CA GLY A 102 5.97 -3.25 -17.89
C GLY A 102 5.75 -3.44 -19.39
N VAL A 103 4.87 -2.66 -20.01
CA VAL A 103 4.65 -2.66 -21.46
C VAL A 103 5.87 -2.11 -22.20
N LEU A 104 6.45 -0.99 -21.74
CA LEU A 104 7.59 -0.34 -22.39
C LEU A 104 8.83 -1.23 -22.45
N ILE A 105 9.07 -2.05 -21.41
CA ILE A 105 10.20 -2.99 -21.38
C ILE A 105 9.87 -4.35 -22.00
N GLY A 106 8.67 -4.52 -22.55
CA GLY A 106 8.20 -5.77 -23.17
C GLY A 106 7.88 -6.90 -22.19
N PHE A 107 7.78 -6.59 -20.89
CA PHE A 107 7.42 -7.55 -19.85
C PHE A 107 5.92 -7.88 -19.85
N MET A 108 5.09 -6.91 -20.21
CA MET A 108 3.62 -7.05 -20.26
C MET A 108 3.12 -6.75 -21.67
N ASP A 109 2.10 -7.47 -22.12
CA ASP A 109 1.41 -7.17 -23.37
C ASP A 109 0.34 -6.07 -23.19
N SER A 110 -0.11 -5.46 -24.29
CA SER A 110 -1.05 -4.33 -24.24
C SER A 110 -2.43 -4.68 -23.68
N ARG A 111 -2.81 -5.95 -23.54
CA ARG A 111 -4.07 -6.37 -22.92
C ARG A 111 -4.01 -6.27 -21.40
N ILE A 112 -2.83 -6.00 -20.81
CA ILE A 112 -2.66 -5.81 -19.37
C ILE A 112 -3.61 -4.74 -18.81
N TRP A 113 -3.87 -3.67 -19.58
CA TRP A 113 -4.76 -2.58 -19.16
C TRP A 113 -6.20 -3.06 -18.96
N SER A 114 -6.75 -3.80 -19.94
CA SER A 114 -8.11 -4.36 -19.84
C SER A 114 -8.20 -5.53 -18.86
N GLY A 115 -7.13 -6.33 -18.74
CA GLY A 115 -7.11 -7.48 -17.81
C GLY A 115 -6.98 -7.09 -16.34
N ASN A 116 -6.69 -5.81 -16.06
CA ASN A 116 -6.48 -5.29 -14.71
C ASN A 116 -7.38 -4.09 -14.41
N GLU A 117 -8.48 -3.90 -15.14
CA GLU A 117 -9.44 -2.80 -14.91
C GLU A 117 -9.94 -2.77 -13.46
N GLN A 118 -10.10 -3.94 -12.84
CA GLN A 118 -10.50 -4.08 -11.44
C GLN A 118 -9.54 -3.39 -10.47
N TRP A 119 -8.24 -3.32 -10.79
CA TRP A 119 -7.24 -2.67 -9.94
C TRP A 119 -7.31 -1.15 -10.03
N PHE A 120 -7.58 -0.61 -11.22
CA PHE A 120 -7.87 0.81 -11.41
C PHE A 120 -9.16 1.20 -10.67
N ILE A 121 -10.23 0.42 -10.84
CA ILE A 121 -11.48 0.64 -10.09
C ILE A 121 -11.24 0.57 -8.58
N ALA A 122 -10.49 -0.43 -8.11
CA ALA A 122 -10.14 -0.57 -6.69
C ALA A 122 -9.32 0.63 -6.18
N ALA A 123 -8.40 1.17 -6.98
CA ALA A 123 -7.66 2.37 -6.62
C ALA A 123 -8.60 3.56 -6.40
N VAL A 124 -9.58 3.78 -7.28
CA VAL A 124 -10.58 4.84 -7.08
C VAL A 124 -11.43 4.58 -5.84
N VAL A 125 -11.99 3.38 -5.72
CA VAL A 125 -13.00 3.04 -4.71
C VAL A 125 -12.42 2.92 -3.30
N LEU A 126 -11.20 2.39 -3.17
CA LEU A 126 -10.57 2.12 -1.86
C LEU A 126 -9.59 3.23 -1.47
N CYS A 127 -8.75 3.70 -2.39
CA CYS A 127 -7.67 4.63 -2.05
C CYS A 127 -8.19 6.07 -1.81
N GLY A 128 -9.30 6.48 -2.43
CA GLY A 128 -9.96 7.74 -2.06
C GLY A 128 -10.33 7.79 -0.57
N PRO A 129 -11.15 6.84 -0.07
CA PRO A 129 -11.46 6.73 1.36
C PRO A 129 -10.22 6.56 2.25
N ILE A 130 -9.25 5.74 1.86
CA ILE A 130 -8.02 5.54 2.65
C ILE A 130 -7.20 6.83 2.75
N GLY A 131 -7.06 7.58 1.65
CA GLY A 131 -6.44 8.90 1.66
C GLY A 131 -7.19 9.89 2.55
N TRP A 132 -8.53 9.81 2.58
CA TRP A 132 -9.30 10.63 3.53
C TRP A 132 -9.01 10.26 4.99
N LEU A 133 -8.95 8.96 5.30
CA LEU A 133 -8.59 8.47 6.63
C LEU A 133 -7.17 8.92 7.03
N GLY A 134 -6.23 8.92 6.09
CA GLY A 134 -4.89 9.49 6.29
C GLY A 134 -4.92 10.96 6.71
N ALA A 135 -5.74 11.77 6.05
CA ALA A 135 -5.91 13.17 6.43
C ALA A 135 -6.54 13.31 7.83
N ILE A 136 -7.56 12.50 8.14
CA ILE A 136 -8.23 12.49 9.46
C ILE A 136 -7.28 12.07 10.57
N ALA A 137 -6.44 11.06 10.33
CA ALA A 137 -5.57 10.45 11.33
C ALA A 137 -4.58 11.44 11.98
N SER A 138 -4.35 12.57 11.32
CA SER A 138 -3.52 13.65 11.83
C SER A 138 -4.14 14.47 12.96
N ARG A 139 -5.44 14.31 13.21
CA ARG A 139 -6.16 15.01 14.27
C ARG A 139 -5.80 14.41 15.64
N HIS A 140 -5.77 15.24 16.68
CA HIS A 140 -5.57 14.82 18.08
C HIS A 140 -6.91 14.67 18.82
N ASP A 141 -7.88 14.05 18.14
CA ASP A 141 -9.21 13.77 18.69
C ASP A 141 -9.56 12.29 18.47
N PHE A 142 -10.74 11.88 18.96
CA PHE A 142 -11.21 10.50 18.84
C PHE A 142 -11.18 9.98 17.39
N PHE A 143 -11.57 10.79 16.41
CA PHE A 143 -11.59 10.39 15.00
C PHE A 143 -10.18 10.23 14.43
N GLY A 144 -9.27 11.14 14.77
CA GLY A 144 -7.87 11.02 14.36
C GLY A 144 -7.21 9.78 14.95
N TYR A 145 -7.42 9.51 16.23
CA TYR A 145 -6.88 8.32 16.87
C TYR A 145 -7.44 7.01 16.28
N SER A 146 -8.74 6.97 15.98
CA SER A 146 -9.36 5.82 15.32
C SER A 146 -8.80 5.59 13.92
N ALA A 147 -8.63 6.64 13.12
CA ALA A 147 -8.11 6.54 11.76
C ALA A 147 -6.64 6.08 11.70
N ARG A 148 -5.85 6.26 12.77
CA ARG A 148 -4.47 5.70 12.84
C ARG A 148 -4.44 4.17 12.84
N PHE A 149 -5.54 3.49 13.18
CA PHE A 149 -5.63 2.02 13.13
C PHE A 149 -5.93 1.46 11.74
N THR A 150 -6.18 2.30 10.72
CA THR A 150 -6.50 1.82 9.36
C THR A 150 -5.43 0.89 8.79
N LEU A 151 -4.16 1.32 8.72
CA LEU A 151 -3.10 0.48 8.16
C LEU A 151 -2.79 -0.77 9.01
N PRO A 152 -2.72 -0.71 10.35
CA PRO A 152 -2.60 -1.91 11.17
C PRO A 152 -3.71 -2.92 10.94
N LEU A 153 -4.97 -2.47 10.83
CA LEU A 153 -6.10 -3.37 10.58
C LEU A 153 -6.05 -3.97 9.19
N ILE A 154 -5.69 -3.20 8.16
CA ILE A 154 -5.50 -3.73 6.80
C ILE A 154 -4.40 -4.81 6.80
N ALA A 155 -3.26 -4.58 7.47
CA ALA A 155 -2.19 -5.57 7.58
C ALA A 155 -2.66 -6.89 8.22
N LEU A 156 -3.43 -6.79 9.32
CA LEU A 156 -3.97 -7.96 10.01
C LEU A 156 -5.00 -8.70 9.15
N VAL A 157 -5.93 -7.98 8.53
CA VAL A 157 -6.95 -8.57 7.64
C VAL A 157 -6.28 -9.25 6.44
N GLU A 158 -5.30 -8.60 5.82
CA GLU A 158 -4.58 -9.17 4.70
C GLU A 158 -3.79 -10.42 5.10
N SER A 159 -3.16 -10.43 6.28
CA SER A 159 -2.47 -11.63 6.78
C SER A 159 -3.39 -12.84 6.90
N MET A 160 -4.66 -12.63 7.31
CA MET A 160 -5.64 -13.71 7.41
C MET A 160 -6.20 -14.10 6.05
N TYR A 161 -6.46 -13.12 5.19
CA TYR A 161 -6.93 -13.32 3.82
C TYR A 161 -5.98 -14.22 3.01
N LYS A 162 -4.67 -13.93 3.08
CA LYS A 162 -3.65 -14.69 2.36
C LYS A 162 -3.62 -16.17 2.76
N ILE A 163 -3.68 -16.45 4.06
CA ILE A 163 -3.74 -17.84 4.55
C ILE A 163 -5.07 -18.51 4.16
N TYR A 164 -6.19 -17.79 4.25
CA TYR A 164 -7.52 -18.38 4.03
C TYR A 164 -7.82 -18.67 2.55
N LEU A 165 -7.40 -17.79 1.63
CA LEU A 165 -7.77 -17.86 0.21
C LEU A 165 -6.63 -18.23 -0.72
N GLU A 166 -5.39 -17.88 -0.39
CA GLU A 166 -4.25 -18.11 -1.28
C GLU A 166 -3.51 -19.42 -0.96
N LEU A 167 -3.91 -20.17 0.07
CA LEU A 167 -3.30 -21.44 0.46
C LEU A 167 -4.20 -22.64 0.04
N PRO A 168 -4.11 -23.14 -1.21
CA PRO A 168 -4.84 -24.33 -1.62
C PRO A 168 -4.45 -25.55 -0.79
N CYS A 169 -5.44 -26.35 -0.39
CA CYS A 169 -5.22 -27.63 0.31
C CYS A 169 -4.41 -28.64 -0.53
N THR A 170 -4.20 -28.37 -1.81
CA THR A 170 -3.49 -29.24 -2.77
C THR A 170 -2.02 -28.85 -2.98
N MET A 171 -1.55 -27.70 -2.46
CA MET A 171 -0.14 -27.31 -2.57
C MET A 171 0.74 -28.11 -1.60
N SER A 172 1.88 -28.58 -2.09
CA SER A 172 2.90 -29.19 -1.24
C SER A 172 3.39 -28.18 -0.19
N CYS A 173 3.65 -28.63 1.04
CA CYS A 173 4.18 -27.78 2.10
C CYS A 173 5.61 -27.26 1.81
N LEU A 174 6.30 -27.90 0.86
CA LEU A 174 7.66 -27.55 0.43
C LEU A 174 7.68 -26.66 -0.83
N ASP A 175 6.52 -26.34 -1.40
CA ASP A 175 6.44 -25.44 -2.55
C ASP A 175 6.95 -24.03 -2.15
N PRO A 176 7.92 -23.45 -2.88
CA PRO A 176 8.38 -22.09 -2.67
C PRO A 176 7.26 -21.06 -2.53
N ASP A 177 6.17 -21.21 -3.29
CA ASP A 177 5.04 -20.30 -3.21
C ASP A 177 4.28 -20.45 -1.89
N HIS A 178 4.02 -21.68 -1.44
CA HIS A 178 3.40 -21.97 -0.14
C HIS A 178 4.22 -21.34 1.01
N ILE A 179 5.54 -21.61 1.03
CA ILE A 179 6.44 -21.07 2.06
C ILE A 179 6.39 -19.54 2.05
N SER A 180 6.40 -18.92 0.86
CA SER A 180 6.32 -17.47 0.74
C SER A 180 5.01 -16.89 1.30
N ILE A 181 3.86 -17.54 1.08
CA ILE A 181 2.57 -17.12 1.64
C ILE A 181 2.62 -17.15 3.16
N CYS A 182 3.10 -18.24 3.74
CA CYS A 182 3.20 -18.40 5.19
C CYS A 182 4.08 -17.32 5.83
N ILE A 183 5.27 -17.08 5.25
CA ILE A 183 6.21 -16.10 5.78
C ILE A 183 5.66 -14.68 5.62
N VAL A 184 5.16 -14.30 4.43
CA VAL A 184 4.63 -12.95 4.21
C VAL A 184 3.41 -12.69 5.09
N SER A 185 2.52 -13.66 5.25
CA SER A 185 1.37 -13.54 6.15
C SER A 185 1.81 -13.35 7.61
N ALA A 186 2.81 -14.11 8.08
CA ALA A 186 3.37 -13.93 9.41
C ALA A 186 4.01 -12.55 9.59
N LEU A 187 4.74 -12.07 8.59
CA LEU A 187 5.33 -10.73 8.61
C LEU A 187 4.26 -9.64 8.67
N LEU A 188 3.22 -9.71 7.84
CA LEU A 188 2.09 -8.77 7.86
C LEU A 188 1.37 -8.78 9.21
N PHE A 189 1.18 -9.96 9.81
CA PHE A 189 0.58 -10.08 11.14
C PHE A 189 1.45 -9.38 12.20
N VAL A 190 2.75 -9.67 12.23
CA VAL A 190 3.71 -9.04 13.17
C VAL A 190 3.75 -7.52 12.98
N VAL A 191 3.81 -7.04 11.74
CA VAL A 191 3.78 -5.60 11.41
C VAL A 191 2.47 -4.97 11.86
N GLY A 192 1.32 -5.65 11.65
CA GLY A 192 0.01 -5.19 12.11
C GLY A 192 -0.07 -5.03 13.62
N ILE A 193 0.38 -6.05 14.38
CA ILE A 193 0.43 -5.99 15.86
C ILE A 193 1.39 -4.91 16.33
N TYR A 194 2.61 -4.86 15.79
CA TYR A 194 3.61 -3.86 16.17
C TYR A 194 3.10 -2.43 15.92
N SER A 195 2.51 -2.19 14.74
CA SER A 195 1.96 -0.88 14.37
C SER A 195 0.78 -0.50 15.27
N THR A 196 -0.08 -1.46 15.63
CA THR A 196 -1.17 -1.26 16.61
C THR A 196 -0.62 -0.79 17.96
N ILE A 197 0.44 -1.45 18.46
CA ILE A 197 1.09 -1.07 19.73
C ILE A 197 1.69 0.34 19.62
N MET A 198 2.32 0.67 18.48
CA MET A 198 2.87 2.02 18.24
C MET A 198 1.79 3.09 18.25
N VAL A 199 0.63 2.83 17.62
CA VAL A 199 -0.51 3.75 17.63
C VAL A 199 -1.00 3.96 19.07
N ILE A 200 -1.22 2.90 19.85
CA ILE A 200 -1.65 3.00 21.26
C ILE A 200 -0.66 3.83 22.10
N ARG A 201 0.65 3.59 21.92
CA ARG A 201 1.70 4.36 22.60
C ARG A 201 1.69 5.83 22.19
N SER A 202 1.47 6.14 20.91
CA SER A 202 1.37 7.52 20.42
C SER A 202 0.19 8.25 21.06
N ILE A 203 -0.98 7.61 21.14
CA ILE A 203 -2.20 8.19 21.73
C ILE A 203 -1.98 8.47 23.22
N SER A 204 -1.32 7.55 23.92
CA SER A 204 -1.04 7.67 25.34
C SER A 204 -0.06 8.82 25.64
N ARG A 205 0.90 9.07 24.74
CA ARG A 205 1.82 10.21 24.83
C ARG A 205 1.09 11.53 24.59
N ASP A 206 0.29 11.62 23.52
CA ASP A 206 -0.47 12.84 23.19
C ASP A 206 -1.43 13.24 24.33
N ARG A 207 -2.06 12.28 25.01
CA ARG A 207 -2.94 12.56 26.15
C ARG A 207 -2.21 13.12 27.38
N ARG A 208 -0.97 12.70 27.62
CA ARG A 208 -0.16 13.18 28.76
C ARG A 208 0.38 14.59 28.56
N THR A 209 0.57 15.02 27.31
CA THR A 209 1.07 16.38 27.01
C THR A 209 -0.03 17.43 27.02
N HIS A 210 -1.30 17.01 26.99
CA HIS A 210 -2.47 17.89 26.96
C HIS A 210 -3.32 17.84 28.24
N SER A 211 -2.88 17.08 29.26
CA SER A 211 -3.44 17.05 30.62
C SER A 211 -2.62 17.95 31.55
#